data_AF-A0A1I1XS40-F1
#
_entry.id   AF-A0A1I1XS40-F1
#
_cell.length_a   1.000
_cell.length_b   1.000
_cell.length_c   1.000
_cell.angle_alpha   90.00
_cell.angle_beta   90.00
_cell.angle_gamma   90.00
#
_symmetry.space_group_name_H-M   'P 1'
#
loop_
_entity.id
_entity.type
_entity.pdbx_description
1 polymer ?
#
loop_
_entity_poly.entity_id
_entity_poly.type
_entity_poly.pdbx_seq_one_letter_code
_entity_poly.pdbx_strand_id
1 'polypeptide(L)'
;MERKTIMFDSTKVQQKTTKEILETVYSALEERGYNGIDQMVGYILSGDPSYITSYNNARMLISRIDRDDLVEEILKDYLEK
;
A
#
# COMPACT_ATOMS: atom_id res chain seq x y z
N MET A 1 13.28 -11.44 -41.52
CA MET A 1 12.49 -11.33 -40.27
C MET A 1 12.97 -10.09 -39.54
N GLU A 2 12.19 -9.01 -39.58
CA GLU A 2 12.49 -7.78 -38.85
C GLU A 2 12.28 -8.01 -37.35
N ARG A 3 13.35 -7.91 -36.55
CA ARG A 3 13.24 -7.87 -35.10
C ARG A 3 12.74 -6.49 -34.70
N LYS A 4 11.42 -6.34 -34.52
CA LYS A 4 10.83 -5.19 -33.83
C LYS A 4 11.17 -5.30 -32.35
N THR A 5 12.21 -4.58 -31.93
CA THR A 5 12.42 -4.29 -30.52
C THR A 5 11.32 -3.33 -30.09
N ILE A 6 10.34 -3.84 -29.34
CA ILE A 6 9.35 -3.00 -28.66
C ILE A 6 10.12 -2.31 -27.53
N MET A 7 10.22 -0.98 -27.59
CA MET A 7 10.63 -0.18 -26.43
C MET A 7 9.60 -0.46 -25.34
N PHE A 8 9.99 -1.22 -24.31
CA PHE A 8 9.16 -1.41 -23.13
C PHE A 8 9.14 -0.08 -22.41
N ASP A 9 8.05 0.66 -22.58
CA ASP A 9 7.85 1.95 -21.94
C ASP A 9 7.65 1.71 -20.44
N SER A 10 8.76 1.75 -19.70
CA SER A 10 8.78 1.58 -18.24
C SER A 10 7.94 2.62 -17.49
N THR A 11 7.45 3.65 -18.19
CA THR A 11 6.55 4.69 -17.66
C THR A 11 5.10 4.23 -17.52
N LYS A 12 4.73 3.04 -18.03
CA LYS A 12 3.40 2.42 -17.83
C LYS A 12 3.36 1.34 -16.74
N VAL A 13 4.36 1.30 -15.85
CA VAL A 13 4.15 0.63 -14.56
C VAL A 13 3.26 1.57 -13.76
N GLN A 14 1.95 1.37 -13.88
CA GLN A 14 0.92 2.13 -13.18
C GLN A 14 1.29 2.14 -11.69
N GLN A 15 1.80 3.28 -11.20
CA GLN A 15 2.13 3.42 -9.79
C GLN A 15 0.82 3.23 -9.03
N LYS A 16 0.76 2.20 -8.18
CA LYS A 16 -0.40 1.98 -7.33
C LYS A 16 -0.62 3.24 -6.49
N THR A 17 -1.85 3.72 -6.49
CA THR A 17 -2.31 4.79 -5.60
C THR A 17 -2.21 4.35 -4.14
N THR A 18 -2.15 5.31 -3.21
CA THR A 18 -2.19 5.05 -1.76
C THR A 18 -3.36 4.12 -1.41
N LYS A 19 -4.55 4.42 -1.94
CA LYS A 19 -5.76 3.59 -1.76
C LYS A 19 -5.56 2.13 -2.20
N GLU A 20 -5.06 1.90 -3.42
CA GLU A 20 -4.82 0.54 -3.93
C GLU A 20 -3.78 -0.23 -3.11
N ILE A 21 -2.78 0.47 -2.56
CA ILE A 21 -1.81 -0.13 -1.63
C ILE A 21 -2.51 -0.54 -0.34
N LEU A 22 -3.30 0.35 0.27
CA LEU A 22 -4.03 0.07 1.51
C LEU A 22 -5.00 -1.11 1.34
N GLU A 23 -5.74 -1.17 0.23
CA GLU A 23 -6.62 -2.29 -0.10
C GLU A 23 -5.86 -3.62 -0.25
N THR A 24 -4.67 -3.56 -0.89
CA THR A 24 -3.80 -4.75 -1.03
C THR A 24 -3.31 -5.22 0.35
N VAL A 25 -2.92 -4.29 1.22
CA VAL A 25 -2.42 -4.59 2.57
C VAL A 25 -3.53 -5.16 3.45
N TYR A 26 -4.71 -4.53 3.43
CA TYR A 26 -5.88 -4.97 4.16
C TYR A 26 -6.26 -6.41 3.76
N SER A 27 -6.37 -6.68 2.46
CA SER A 27 -6.69 -8.02 1.95
C SER A 27 -5.65 -9.05 2.39
N ALA A 28 -4.36 -8.72 2.31
CA ALA A 28 -3.29 -9.61 2.75
C ALA A 28 -3.33 -9.90 4.27
N LEU A 29 -3.77 -8.95 5.09
CA LEU A 29 -3.93 -9.14 6.53
C LEU A 29 -5.12 -10.07 6.84
N GLU A 30 -6.27 -9.82 6.22
CA GLU A 30 -7.48 -10.64 6.37
C GLU A 30 -7.25 -12.08 5.89
N GLU A 31 -6.59 -12.29 4.75
CA GLU A 31 -6.24 -13.63 4.23
C GLU A 31 -5.32 -14.42 5.19
N ARG A 32 -4.56 -13.72 6.02
CA ARG A 32 -3.68 -14.33 7.02
C ARG A 32 -4.36 -14.49 8.39
N GLY A 33 -5.62 -14.06 8.52
CA GLY A 33 -6.41 -14.16 9.73
C GLY A 33 -6.09 -13.11 10.79
N TYR A 34 -5.49 -11.99 10.40
CA TYR A 34 -5.33 -10.84 11.27
C TYR A 34 -6.54 -9.92 11.17
N ASN A 35 -6.83 -9.14 12.22
CA ASN A 35 -7.72 -7.99 12.09
C ASN A 35 -6.99 -6.91 11.28
N GLY A 36 -7.39 -6.71 10.03
CA GLY A 36 -6.73 -5.80 9.11
C GLY A 36 -6.70 -4.34 9.61
N ILE A 37 -7.80 -3.87 10.19
CA ILE A 37 -7.91 -2.49 10.69
C ILE A 37 -6.96 -2.28 11.88
N ASP A 38 -7.01 -3.15 12.89
CA ASP A 38 -6.19 -3.00 14.10
C ASP A 38 -4.69 -3.00 13.76
N GLN A 39 -4.27 -3.87 12.83
CA GLN A 39 -2.89 -3.96 12.38
C GLN A 39 -2.45 -2.73 11.59
N MET A 40 -3.27 -2.24 10.68
CA MET A 40 -2.97 -1.03 9.91
C MET A 40 -2.89 0.20 10.82
N VAL A 41 -3.79 0.33 11.80
CA VAL A 41 -3.73 1.40 12.82
C VAL A 41 -2.43 1.28 13.64
N GLY A 42 -2.08 0.07 14.08
CA GLY A 42 -0.83 -0.19 14.80
C GLY A 42 0.41 0.22 14.01
N TYR A 43 0.47 -0.10 12.72
CA TYR A 43 1.54 0.32 11.82
C TYR A 43 1.58 1.84 11.62
N ILE A 44 0.43 2.48 11.36
CA ILE A 44 0.37 3.93 11.11
C ILE A 44 0.94 4.69 12.32
N LEU A 45 0.50 4.34 13.53
CA LEU A 45 0.92 5.02 14.76
C LEU A 45 2.37 4.70 15.16
N SER A 46 2.80 3.44 15.08
CA SER A 46 4.12 3.01 15.58
C SER A 46 5.23 3.09 14.53
N GLY A 47 4.90 2.88 13.26
CA GLY A 47 5.86 2.68 12.17
C GLY A 47 6.50 1.29 12.18
N ASP A 48 6.11 0.41 13.09
CA ASP A 48 6.70 -0.92 13.20
C ASP A 48 6.14 -1.85 12.11
N PRO A 49 6.99 -2.31 11.17
CA PRO A 49 6.55 -3.19 10.10
C PRO A 49 6.08 -4.58 10.58
N SER A 50 6.29 -4.95 11.85
CA SER A 50 5.81 -6.23 12.39
C SER A 50 4.28 -6.34 12.39
N TYR A 51 3.56 -5.22 12.45
CA TYR A 51 2.10 -5.17 12.34
C TYR A 51 1.61 -5.63 10.96
N ILE A 52 2.44 -5.50 9.92
CA ILE A 52 2.07 -5.83 8.54
C ILE A 52 2.67 -7.16 8.13
N THR A 53 1.84 -8.06 7.59
CA THR A 53 2.29 -9.33 7.03
C THR A 53 3.22 -9.14 5.83
N SER A 54 4.20 -10.04 5.64
CA SER A 54 5.01 -10.08 4.41
C SER A 54 4.28 -10.74 3.24
N TYR A 55 3.12 -11.33 3.47
CA TYR A 55 2.30 -11.97 2.44
C TYR A 55 1.89 -10.96 1.34
N ASN A 56 1.88 -11.41 0.08
CA ASN A 56 1.57 -10.59 -1.10
C ASN A 56 2.32 -9.25 -1.19
N ASN A 57 3.56 -9.20 -0.68
CA ASN A 57 4.38 -7.99 -0.63
C ASN A 57 3.77 -6.83 0.17
N ALA A 58 2.76 -7.06 1.00
CA ALA A 58 2.03 -6.01 1.72
C ALA A 58 2.96 -5.09 2.52
N ARG A 59 3.88 -5.66 3.30
CA ARG A 59 4.88 -4.89 4.06
C ARG A 59 5.77 -3.97 3.19
N MET A 60 6.16 -4.42 2.00
CA MET A 60 6.97 -3.62 1.08
C MET A 60 6.14 -2.52 0.40
N LEU A 61 4.85 -2.78 0.15
CA LEU A 61 3.97 -1.82 -0.49
C LEU A 61 3.66 -0.66 0.46
N ILE A 62 3.28 -0.96 1.70
CA ILE A 62 2.91 0.07 2.68
C ILE A 62 4.09 0.93 3.12
N SER A 63 5.33 0.41 3.05
CA SER A 63 6.54 1.19 3.36
C SER A 63 6.88 2.23 2.29
N ARG A 64 6.17 2.24 1.14
CA ARG A 64 6.33 3.26 0.09
C ARG A 64 5.46 4.49 0.33
N ILE A 65 4.52 4.40 1.28
CA ILE A 65 3.64 5.49 1.64
C ILE A 65 4.31 6.26 2.79
N ASP A 66 4.36 7.59 2.68
CA ASP A 66 4.70 8.43 3.82
C ASP A 66 3.52 8.41 4.81
N ARG A 67 3.82 8.06 6.07
CA ARG A 67 2.76 7.88 7.08
C ARG A 67 2.11 9.20 7.47
N ASP A 68 2.85 10.30 7.44
CA ASP A 68 2.30 11.61 7.78
C ASP A 68 1.33 12.07 6.68
N ASP A 69 1.71 11.88 5.41
CA ASP A 69 0.82 12.14 4.26
C ASP A 69 -0.44 11.28 4.31
N LEU A 70 -0.32 9.99 4.66
CA LEU A 70 -1.45 9.08 4.80
C LEU A 70 -2.43 9.55 5.89
N VAL A 71 -1.91 9.93 7.06
CA VAL A 71 -2.75 10.43 8.16
C VAL A 71 -3.43 11.73 7.77
N GLU A 72 -2.72 12.63 7.08
CA GLU A 72 -3.29 13.87 6.58
C GLU A 72 -4.42 13.60 5.56
N GLU A 73 -4.22 12.68 4.62
CA GLU A 73 -5.24 12.29 3.63
C GLU A 73 -6.48 11.70 4.31
N ILE A 74 -6.30 10.81 5.29
CA ILE A 74 -7.40 10.24 6.08
C ILE A 74 -8.18 11.33 6.83
N LEU A 75 -7.48 12.30 7.43
CA LEU A 75 -8.13 13.41 8.15
C LEU A 75 -8.91 14.32 7.21
N LYS A 76 -8.37 14.61 6.01
CA LYS A 76 -9.07 15.40 4.99
C LYS A 76 -10.33 14.69 4.51
N ASP A 77 -10.23 13.40 4.22
CA ASP A 77 -11.38 12.58 3.80
C ASP A 77 -12.47 12.55 4.89
N TYR A 78 -12.09 12.32 6.16
CA TYR A 78 -13.02 12.30 7.29
C TYR A 78 -13.72 13.63 7.54
N LEU A 79 -13.03 14.76 7.30
CA LEU A 79 -13.56 16.11 7.50
C LEU A 79 -14.21 16.72 6.24
N GLU A 80 -14.27 15.97 5.14
CA GLU A 80 -14.71 16.43 3.82
C GLU A 80 -14.00 17.73 3.39
N LYS A 81 -12.64 17.71 3.42
CA LYS A 81 -11.76 18.85 3.09
C LYS A 81 -10.82 18.60 1.93
#